data_AF-A0A960K045-F1
#
_entry.id   AF-A0A960K045-F1
#
_cell.length_a   1.000
_cell.length_b   1.000
_cell.length_c   1.000
_cell.angle_alpha   90.00
_cell.angle_beta   90.00
_cell.angle_gamma   90.00
#
_symmetry.space_group_name_H-M   'P 1'
#
loop_
_entity.id
_entity.type
_entity.pdbx_description
1 polymer ?
#
loop_
_entity_poly.entity_id
_entity_poly.type
_entity_poly.pdbx_seq_one_letter_code
_entity_poly.pdbx_strand_id
1 'polypeptide(L)'
;MVARAVEDVTPRPPADVLLSPPATLVMAPTALSSLVRSLPVFDALAAAGRRLVVVAPPPFHALLTLLPGVGGLIDRIDSEDLMVAALRAAGCQEAVVLEESVDAAWLLWQAGIPHRWGYGGWLTRRLLAPGVPSPTYTSSEERRSGARTAGQPYYQRLLQLMGVGAPRSWQPTLELPEDLRSQGQAYLERAQLPADCRVVGLVPGGERRLSHRWPWQSFAALAQALRRRIPNVRSSLFASATELWPAVRVHEETARFVPVLGPDLDLAELAATLGQARLVVGNDSGLLDLAAALGVPALVLTSLTARLDPLSGQEVLRGRSPGPVLSWVFRRSPLASLPVEKVLESSENLLEETSLEEEG
;
A
#
# COMPACT_ATOMS: atom_id res chain seq x y z
N MET A 1 -41.37 18.04 -50.06
CA MET A 1 -41.19 18.23 -48.60
C MET A 1 -39.81 17.66 -48.23
N VAL A 2 -38.76 18.45 -48.49
CA VAL A 2 -37.36 18.01 -48.33
C VAL A 2 -36.90 18.46 -46.94
N ALA A 3 -36.75 17.50 -46.03
CA ALA A 3 -36.31 17.74 -44.67
C ALA A 3 -34.80 18.02 -44.65
N ARG A 4 -34.43 19.21 -44.15
CA ARG A 4 -33.06 19.63 -43.86
C ARG A 4 -32.48 18.79 -42.73
N ALA A 5 -31.30 18.23 -42.95
CA ALA A 5 -30.44 17.71 -41.89
C ALA A 5 -29.92 18.89 -41.07
N VAL A 6 -30.17 18.86 -39.76
CA VAL A 6 -29.55 19.73 -38.77
C VAL A 6 -28.31 18.99 -38.30
N GLU A 7 -27.13 19.44 -38.73
CA GLU A 7 -25.86 19.01 -38.17
C GLU A 7 -25.74 19.55 -36.75
N ASP A 8 -25.62 18.64 -35.80
CA ASP A 8 -25.45 18.91 -34.37
C ASP A 8 -24.00 19.31 -34.11
N VAL A 9 -23.75 20.62 -34.11
CA VAL A 9 -22.47 21.24 -33.74
C VAL A 9 -22.31 21.12 -32.22
N THR A 10 -21.69 20.03 -31.77
CA THR A 10 -21.17 19.96 -30.40
C THR A 10 -19.91 20.83 -30.28
N PRO A 11 -19.86 21.79 -29.35
CA PRO A 11 -18.70 22.66 -29.22
C PRO A 11 -17.49 21.86 -28.68
N ARG A 12 -16.46 21.72 -29.51
CA ARG A 12 -15.11 21.36 -29.07
C ARG A 12 -14.59 22.47 -28.15
N PRO A 13 -14.07 22.17 -26.94
CA PRO A 13 -13.41 23.18 -26.14
C PRO A 13 -12.18 23.73 -26.89
N PRO A 14 -11.86 25.03 -26.73
CA PRO A 14 -10.75 25.66 -27.43
C PRO A 14 -9.42 24.98 -27.03
N ALA A 15 -8.71 24.50 -28.04
CA ALA A 15 -7.30 24.16 -27.93
C ALA A 15 -6.53 25.47 -27.84
N ASP A 16 -6.20 25.90 -26.62
CA ASP A 16 -5.07 26.80 -26.31
C ASP A 16 -5.06 27.15 -24.81
N VAL A 17 -4.57 26.22 -23.96
CA VAL A 17 -3.74 26.50 -22.76
C VAL A 17 -3.00 25.19 -22.42
N LEU A 18 -1.78 25.01 -22.92
CA LEU A 18 -0.83 24.03 -22.36
C LEU A 18 0.46 24.75 -21.99
N LEU A 19 0.33 25.71 -21.08
CA LEU A 19 1.42 26.20 -20.26
C LEU A 19 1.44 25.31 -19.00
N SER A 20 2.44 24.43 -18.92
CA SER A 20 2.63 23.40 -17.89
C SER A 20 1.64 22.22 -17.95
N PRO A 21 2.09 21.00 -17.63
CA PRO A 21 1.19 19.86 -17.49
C PRO A 21 0.11 20.16 -16.45
N PRO A 22 -1.14 19.66 -16.63
CA PRO A 22 -2.19 19.86 -15.65
C PRO A 22 -1.75 19.31 -14.29
N ALA A 23 -1.84 20.16 -13.27
CA ALA A 23 -1.59 19.75 -11.90
C ALA A 23 -2.84 19.02 -11.36
N THR A 24 -2.66 17.76 -10.97
CA THR A 24 -3.70 16.95 -10.33
C THR A 24 -3.47 16.89 -8.84
N LEU A 25 -4.46 17.31 -8.07
CA LEU A 25 -4.45 17.13 -6.63
C LEU A 25 -4.87 15.69 -6.27
N VAL A 26 -4.07 14.98 -5.50
CA VAL A 26 -4.34 13.58 -5.12
C VAL A 26 -4.61 13.51 -3.63
N MET A 27 -5.83 13.15 -3.24
CA MET A 27 -6.16 12.81 -1.85
C MET A 27 -5.74 11.36 -1.61
N ALA A 28 -4.56 11.17 -1.03
CA ALA A 28 -3.98 9.85 -0.80
C ALA A 28 -4.72 9.08 0.31
N PRO A 29 -4.73 7.74 0.27
CA PRO A 29 -5.26 6.94 1.36
C PRO A 29 -4.47 7.17 2.67
N THR A 30 -5.15 7.03 3.80
CA THR A 30 -4.54 7.26 5.12
C THR A 30 -3.89 6.02 5.73
N ALA A 31 -4.20 4.84 5.19
CA ALA A 31 -3.56 3.58 5.56
C ALA A 31 -2.44 3.22 4.57
N LEU A 32 -1.29 2.78 5.09
CA LEU A 32 -0.12 2.42 4.28
C LEU A 32 -0.44 1.33 3.23
N SER A 33 -1.18 0.30 3.63
CA SER A 33 -1.63 -0.78 2.73
C SER A 33 -2.41 -0.25 1.52
N SER A 34 -3.39 0.64 1.76
CA SER A 34 -4.17 1.28 0.70
C SER A 34 -3.31 2.20 -0.17
N LEU A 35 -2.38 2.94 0.44
CA LEU A 35 -1.43 3.79 -0.29
C LEU A 35 -0.57 2.95 -1.25
N VAL A 36 0.05 1.87 -0.76
CA VAL A 36 0.89 0.98 -1.58
C VAL A 36 0.07 0.37 -2.72
N ARG A 37 -1.14 -0.10 -2.45
CA ARG A 37 -2.03 -0.64 -3.49
C ARG A 37 -2.45 0.38 -4.54
N SER A 38 -2.39 1.66 -4.20
CA SER A 38 -2.70 2.77 -5.11
C SER A 38 -1.51 3.26 -5.94
N LEU A 39 -0.29 2.77 -5.71
CA LEU A 39 0.91 3.19 -6.47
C LEU A 39 0.75 3.14 -8.00
N PRO A 40 0.13 2.11 -8.61
CA PRO A 40 -0.08 2.10 -10.05
C PRO A 40 -0.93 3.26 -10.59
N VAL A 41 -1.74 3.90 -9.73
CA VAL A 41 -2.50 5.10 -10.09
C VAL A 41 -1.57 6.31 -10.21
N PHE A 42 -0.60 6.46 -9.29
CA PHE A 42 0.41 7.51 -9.38
C PHE A 42 1.22 7.37 -10.66
N ASP A 43 1.66 6.15 -10.98
CA ASP A 43 2.40 5.85 -12.22
C ASP A 43 1.58 6.21 -13.47
N ALA A 44 0.30 5.84 -13.50
CA ALA A 44 -0.58 6.16 -14.62
C ALA A 44 -0.80 7.66 -14.80
N LEU A 45 -1.02 8.39 -13.69
CA LEU A 45 -1.19 9.84 -13.72
C LEU A 45 0.10 10.55 -14.19
N ALA A 46 1.25 10.13 -13.67
CA ALA A 46 2.55 10.65 -14.08
C ALA A 46 2.87 10.35 -15.56
N ALA A 47 2.56 9.13 -16.02
CA ALA A 47 2.74 8.73 -17.43
C ALA A 47 1.81 9.50 -18.39
N ALA A 48 0.65 9.96 -17.91
CA ALA A 48 -0.20 10.90 -18.64
C ALA A 48 0.32 12.35 -18.62
N GLY A 49 1.53 12.57 -18.08
CA GLY A 49 2.19 13.85 -18.00
C GLY A 49 1.68 14.74 -16.87
N ARG A 50 0.84 14.26 -15.94
CA ARG A 50 0.29 15.11 -14.86
C ARG A 50 1.34 15.39 -13.80
N ARG A 51 1.41 16.64 -13.34
CA ARG A 51 2.13 16.99 -12.11
C ARG A 51 1.23 16.71 -10.92
N LEU A 52 1.71 16.00 -9.91
CA LEU A 52 0.89 15.58 -8.78
C LEU A 52 1.19 16.47 -7.57
N VAL A 53 0.12 16.95 -6.91
CA VAL A 53 0.17 17.56 -5.59
C VAL A 53 -0.59 16.64 -4.64
N VAL A 54 0.11 15.99 -3.71
CA VAL A 54 -0.48 14.91 -2.92
C VAL A 54 -0.79 15.41 -1.51
N VAL A 55 -2.04 15.21 -1.08
CA VAL A 55 -2.49 15.44 0.28
C VAL A 55 -2.39 14.12 1.04
N ALA A 56 -1.53 14.06 2.04
CA ALA A 56 -1.26 12.84 2.78
C ALA A 56 -0.83 13.11 4.24
N PRO A 57 -1.00 12.13 5.15
CA PRO A 57 -0.40 12.21 6.48
C PRO A 57 1.13 12.43 6.41
N PRO A 58 1.72 13.27 7.28
CA PRO A 58 3.15 13.56 7.26
C PRO A 58 4.08 12.33 7.22
N PRO A 59 3.79 11.22 7.94
CA PRO A 59 4.64 10.02 7.88
C PRO A 59 4.79 9.40 6.49
N PHE A 60 3.92 9.72 5.53
CA PHE A 60 3.99 9.17 4.16
C PHE A 60 4.79 10.06 3.21
N HIS A 61 5.14 11.29 3.61
CA HIS A 61 5.76 12.27 2.73
C HIS A 61 7.08 11.78 2.15
N ALA A 62 7.97 11.23 2.98
CA ALA A 62 9.25 10.71 2.55
C ALA A 62 9.09 9.68 1.41
N LEU A 63 8.18 8.72 1.56
CA LEU A 63 7.89 7.72 0.54
C LEU A 63 7.20 8.33 -0.70
N LEU A 64 6.28 9.28 -0.53
CA LEU A 64 5.57 9.92 -1.64
C LEU A 64 6.49 10.76 -2.53
N THR A 65 7.58 11.34 -1.99
CA THR A 65 8.56 12.07 -2.80
C THR A 65 9.30 11.18 -3.79
N LEU A 66 9.34 9.86 -3.57
CA LEU A 66 9.95 8.89 -4.47
C LEU A 66 9.07 8.60 -5.69
N LEU A 67 7.78 8.94 -5.63
CA LEU A 67 6.83 8.57 -6.68
C LEU A 67 6.94 9.49 -7.91
N PRO A 68 6.80 8.92 -9.12
CA PRO A 68 6.88 9.71 -10.34
C PRO A 68 5.77 10.76 -10.39
N GLY A 69 6.09 11.93 -10.93
CA GLY A 69 5.16 13.03 -11.11
C GLY A 69 4.81 13.80 -9.83
N VAL A 70 5.16 13.33 -8.63
CA VAL A 70 4.93 14.05 -7.38
C VAL A 70 5.84 15.29 -7.31
N GLY A 71 5.22 16.46 -7.40
CA GLY A 71 5.91 17.75 -7.38
C GLY A 71 5.48 18.65 -6.21
N GLY A 72 4.61 18.16 -5.32
CA GLY A 72 4.17 18.90 -4.16
C GLY A 72 3.47 17.99 -3.15
N LEU A 73 3.64 18.30 -1.87
CA LEU A 73 3.03 17.60 -0.76
C LEU A 73 2.28 18.60 0.12
N ILE A 74 1.12 18.19 0.59
CA ILE A 74 0.30 18.94 1.54
C ILE A 74 0.02 18.03 2.72
N ASP A 75 0.35 18.50 3.92
CA ASP A 75 0.03 17.80 5.16
C ASP A 75 -1.48 17.58 5.26
N ARG A 76 -1.90 16.38 5.64
CA ARG A 76 -3.28 16.11 6.05
C ARG A 76 -3.46 16.67 7.47
N ILE A 77 -4.15 17.81 7.58
CA ILE A 77 -4.45 18.54 8.82
C ILE A 77 -5.93 18.35 9.18
N ASP A 78 -6.24 18.27 10.48
CA ASP A 78 -7.61 18.12 11.00
C ASP A 78 -8.46 19.39 10.89
N SER A 79 -7.82 20.57 10.81
CA SER A 79 -8.51 21.84 10.66
C SER A 79 -9.06 22.00 9.25
N GLU A 80 -10.39 22.01 9.13
CA GLU A 80 -11.10 22.20 7.86
C GLU A 80 -10.70 23.50 7.15
N ASP A 81 -10.70 24.63 7.85
CA ASP A 81 -10.38 25.93 7.25
C ASP A 81 -8.94 26.00 6.70
N LEU A 82 -7.97 25.49 7.47
CA LEU A 82 -6.57 25.45 7.03
C LEU A 82 -6.39 24.48 5.88
N MET A 83 -7.08 23.33 5.91
CA MET A 83 -7.08 22.37 4.82
C MET A 83 -7.63 22.99 3.54
N VAL A 84 -8.81 23.62 3.60
CA VAL A 84 -9.42 24.29 2.45
C VAL A 84 -8.54 25.41 1.90
N ALA A 85 -7.90 26.20 2.78
CA ALA A 85 -6.95 27.23 2.36
C ALA A 85 -5.74 26.63 1.64
N ALA A 86 -5.16 25.54 2.15
CA ALA A 86 -4.05 24.84 1.51
C ALA A 86 -4.45 24.24 0.15
N LEU A 87 -5.63 23.62 0.07
CA LEU A 87 -6.17 23.07 -1.18
C LEU A 87 -6.40 24.16 -2.24
N ARG A 88 -6.89 25.35 -1.84
CA ARG A 88 -7.04 26.50 -2.74
C ARG A 88 -5.69 27.05 -3.20
N ALA A 89 -4.73 27.16 -2.28
CA ALA A 89 -3.39 27.65 -2.59
C ALA A 89 -2.64 26.73 -3.57
N ALA A 90 -2.96 25.44 -3.60
CA ALA A 90 -2.40 24.50 -4.57
C ALA A 90 -2.80 24.80 -6.03
N GLY A 91 -3.86 25.59 -6.26
CA GLY A 91 -4.26 26.06 -7.60
C GLY A 91 -4.67 24.95 -8.58
N CYS A 92 -4.97 23.75 -8.10
CA CYS A 92 -5.31 22.61 -8.94
C CYS A 92 -6.75 22.73 -9.49
N GLN A 93 -6.91 22.52 -10.79
CA GLN A 93 -8.23 22.52 -11.45
C GLN A 93 -8.94 21.17 -11.34
N GLU A 94 -8.18 20.13 -10.99
CA GLU A 94 -8.70 18.79 -10.81
C GLU A 94 -8.13 18.13 -9.55
N ALA A 95 -8.94 17.28 -8.93
CA ALA A 95 -8.57 16.48 -7.78
C ALA A 95 -9.12 15.07 -7.90
N VAL A 96 -8.40 14.09 -7.36
CA VAL A 96 -8.80 12.69 -7.31
C VAL A 96 -8.72 12.15 -5.88
N VAL A 97 -9.77 11.43 -5.45
CA VAL A 97 -9.83 10.77 -4.14
C VAL A 97 -9.64 9.27 -4.31
N LEU A 98 -8.56 8.74 -3.73
CA LEU A 98 -8.15 7.33 -3.88
C LEU A 98 -8.78 6.38 -2.85
N GLU A 99 -9.48 6.93 -1.86
CA GLU A 99 -10.21 6.20 -0.83
C GLU A 99 -11.63 6.78 -0.69
N GLU A 100 -12.62 5.96 -0.33
CA GLU A 100 -13.98 6.46 -0.08
C GLU A 100 -13.98 7.38 1.15
N SER A 101 -14.11 8.70 0.92
CA SER A 101 -14.14 9.68 1.99
C SER A 101 -15.11 10.82 1.65
N VAL A 102 -16.18 10.92 2.44
CA VAL A 102 -17.13 12.04 2.37
C VAL A 102 -16.41 13.35 2.72
N ASP A 103 -15.58 13.33 3.76
CA ASP A 103 -14.82 14.49 4.23
C ASP A 103 -13.85 14.98 3.17
N ALA A 104 -13.15 14.09 2.46
CA ALA A 104 -12.30 14.50 1.35
C ALA A 104 -13.11 15.18 0.23
N ALA A 105 -14.24 14.59 -0.17
CA ALA A 105 -15.09 15.19 -1.20
C ALA A 105 -15.66 16.56 -0.77
N TRP A 106 -16.00 16.70 0.51
CA TRP A 106 -16.46 17.95 1.12
C TRP A 106 -15.39 19.05 1.07
N LEU A 107 -14.17 18.74 1.51
CA LEU A 107 -13.05 19.68 1.48
C LEU A 107 -12.71 20.14 0.06
N LEU A 108 -12.71 19.22 -0.91
CA LEU A 108 -12.47 19.56 -2.32
C LEU A 108 -13.58 20.46 -2.89
N TRP A 109 -14.83 20.22 -2.50
CA TRP A 109 -15.98 21.04 -2.89
C TRP A 109 -15.88 22.46 -2.30
N GLN A 110 -15.56 22.58 -1.00
CA GLN A 110 -15.34 23.87 -0.34
C GLN A 110 -14.14 24.61 -0.92
N ALA A 111 -13.08 23.90 -1.29
CA ALA A 111 -11.92 24.48 -1.96
C ALA A 111 -12.24 25.01 -3.38
N GLY A 112 -13.41 24.70 -3.93
CA GLY A 112 -13.84 25.20 -5.24
C GLY A 112 -13.15 24.53 -6.42
N ILE A 113 -12.53 23.36 -6.23
CA ILE A 113 -11.82 22.63 -7.30
C ILE A 113 -12.84 22.11 -8.30
N PRO A 114 -12.84 22.50 -9.59
CA PRO A 114 -13.97 22.23 -10.48
C PRO A 114 -14.13 20.74 -10.85
N HIS A 115 -13.04 20.03 -11.12
CA HIS A 115 -13.08 18.61 -11.49
C HIS A 115 -12.69 17.72 -10.31
N ARG A 116 -13.66 17.08 -9.67
CA ARG A 116 -13.44 16.25 -8.47
C ARG A 116 -13.81 14.81 -8.75
N TRP A 117 -12.81 13.94 -8.82
CA TRP A 117 -12.92 12.52 -9.12
C TRP A 117 -12.78 11.70 -7.84
N GLY A 118 -13.46 10.57 -7.77
CA GLY A 118 -13.43 9.67 -6.62
C GLY A 118 -14.61 8.74 -6.68
N TYR A 119 -14.93 8.10 -5.56
CA TYR A 119 -16.14 7.31 -5.42
C TYR A 119 -16.77 7.55 -4.06
N GLY A 120 -18.05 7.24 -3.96
CA GLY A 120 -18.73 7.19 -2.68
C GLY A 120 -20.22 7.00 -2.85
N GLY A 121 -20.91 7.06 -1.72
CA GLY A 121 -22.37 7.01 -1.68
C GLY A 121 -23.02 8.24 -2.33
N TRP A 122 -24.34 8.27 -2.27
CA TRP A 122 -25.16 9.31 -2.90
C TRP A 122 -24.78 10.75 -2.47
N LEU A 123 -24.40 10.97 -1.20
CA LEU A 123 -23.95 12.27 -0.68
C LEU A 123 -22.60 12.68 -1.27
N THR A 124 -21.61 11.80 -1.18
CA THR A 124 -20.26 12.03 -1.72
C THR A 124 -20.31 12.38 -3.20
N ARG A 125 -21.17 11.70 -3.97
CA ARG A 125 -21.35 11.94 -5.41
C ARG A 125 -21.85 13.35 -5.73
N ARG A 126 -22.67 13.97 -4.88
CA ARG A 126 -23.12 15.36 -5.10
C ARG A 126 -22.00 16.36 -4.88
N LEU A 127 -21.04 16.02 -4.01
CA LEU A 127 -19.87 16.84 -3.72
C LEU A 127 -18.80 16.65 -4.78
N LEU A 128 -18.63 15.43 -5.30
CA LEU A 128 -17.78 15.15 -6.45
C LEU A 128 -18.42 15.66 -7.76
N ALA A 129 -17.64 15.76 -8.84
CA ALA A 129 -18.15 16.28 -10.11
C ALA A 129 -19.28 15.40 -10.70
N PRO A 130 -20.20 15.97 -11.50
CA PRO A 130 -21.24 15.20 -12.17
C PRO A 130 -20.61 14.12 -13.06
N GLY A 131 -20.94 12.85 -12.81
CA GLY A 131 -20.41 11.72 -13.59
C GLY A 131 -19.55 10.73 -12.80
N VAL A 132 -19.24 11.02 -11.53
CA VAL A 132 -18.65 10.01 -10.64
C VAL A 132 -19.59 8.81 -10.48
N PRO A 133 -19.15 7.58 -10.82
CA PRO A 133 -19.97 6.39 -10.68
C PRO A 133 -20.20 6.09 -9.20
N SER A 134 -21.43 5.69 -8.87
CA SER A 134 -21.69 4.91 -7.66
C SER A 134 -21.25 3.48 -7.95
N PRO A 135 -20.56 2.78 -7.05
CA PRO A 135 -20.61 1.33 -7.08
C PRO A 135 -22.06 0.94 -6.78
N THR A 136 -22.88 0.70 -7.82
CA THR A 136 -23.89 -0.34 -7.69
C THR A 136 -23.12 -1.63 -7.56
N TYR A 137 -22.85 -2.03 -6.32
CA TYR A 137 -22.51 -3.41 -5.98
C TYR A 137 -23.63 -4.27 -6.58
N THR A 138 -23.41 -4.75 -7.80
CA THR A 138 -24.44 -5.45 -8.59
C THR A 138 -24.55 -6.90 -8.14
N SER A 139 -23.54 -7.41 -7.43
CA SER A 139 -23.58 -8.71 -6.79
C SER A 139 -23.85 -8.60 -5.28
N SER A 140 -24.72 -9.47 -4.79
CA SER A 140 -24.93 -9.73 -3.37
C SER A 140 -23.67 -10.30 -2.67
N GLU A 141 -22.66 -10.71 -3.46
CA GLU A 141 -21.36 -11.22 -3.02
C GLU A 141 -20.39 -10.09 -2.64
N GLU A 142 -20.30 -9.01 -3.41
CA GLU A 142 -19.45 -7.86 -3.07
C GLU A 142 -19.93 -7.16 -1.79
N ARG A 143 -21.24 -7.10 -1.54
CA ARG A 143 -21.82 -6.59 -0.29
C ARG A 143 -21.46 -7.45 0.93
N ARG A 144 -21.35 -8.77 0.78
CA ARG A 144 -20.92 -9.70 1.86
C ARG A 144 -19.41 -9.63 2.07
N SER A 145 -18.64 -9.38 1.01
CA SER A 145 -17.19 -9.15 1.05
C SER A 145 -16.80 -7.80 1.66
N GLY A 146 -17.75 -6.87 1.78
CA GLY A 146 -17.66 -5.51 2.30
C GLY A 146 -16.31 -4.82 2.10
N ALA A 147 -15.72 -5.03 0.92
CA ALA A 147 -14.52 -4.39 0.45
C ALA A 147 -14.80 -2.88 0.38
N ARG A 148 -14.62 -2.20 1.52
CA ARG A 148 -14.53 -0.74 1.63
C ARG A 148 -13.15 -0.25 1.16
N THR A 149 -12.32 -1.14 0.64
CA THR A 149 -10.98 -0.85 0.13
C THR A 149 -11.07 -0.75 -1.39
N ALA A 150 -10.72 0.41 -1.93
CA ALA A 150 -10.55 0.63 -3.36
C ALA A 150 -9.56 -0.40 -3.93
N GLY A 151 -10.06 -1.35 -4.71
CA GLY A 151 -9.25 -2.36 -5.40
C GLY A 151 -8.90 -1.95 -6.83
N GLN A 152 -8.17 -2.80 -7.54
CA GLN A 152 -7.81 -2.58 -8.94
C GLN A 152 -8.99 -2.14 -9.86
N PRO A 153 -10.18 -2.77 -9.83
CA PRO A 153 -11.29 -2.36 -10.71
C PRO A 153 -11.75 -0.92 -10.45
N TYR A 154 -11.71 -0.48 -9.19
CA TYR A 154 -12.03 0.89 -8.79
C TYR A 154 -11.04 1.87 -9.42
N TYR A 155 -9.74 1.59 -9.30
CA TYR A 155 -8.69 2.48 -9.83
C TYR A 155 -8.72 2.53 -11.35
N GLN A 156 -8.92 1.39 -12.00
CA GLN A 156 -9.04 1.33 -13.45
C GLN A 156 -10.18 2.21 -13.96
N ARG A 157 -11.36 2.11 -13.33
CA ARG A 157 -12.50 2.92 -13.74
C ARG A 157 -12.32 4.41 -13.41
N LEU A 158 -11.60 4.75 -12.34
CA LEU A 158 -11.25 6.14 -12.00
C LEU A 158 -10.39 6.78 -13.08
N LEU A 159 -9.32 6.10 -13.48
CA LEU A 159 -8.39 6.55 -14.51
C LEU A 159 -9.12 6.75 -15.85
N GLN A 160 -10.01 5.83 -16.23
CA GLN A 160 -10.81 5.95 -17.45
C GLN A 160 -11.67 7.23 -17.47
N LEU A 161 -12.31 7.58 -16.34
CA LEU A 161 -13.14 8.79 -16.24
C LEU A 161 -12.31 10.07 -16.34
N MET A 162 -11.08 10.01 -15.85
CA MET A 162 -10.11 11.10 -15.94
C MET A 162 -9.44 11.20 -17.32
N GLY A 163 -9.78 10.31 -18.27
CA GLY A 163 -9.14 10.23 -19.59
C GLY A 163 -7.69 9.76 -19.52
N VAL A 164 -7.32 9.01 -18.47
CA VAL A 164 -5.96 8.51 -18.23
C VAL A 164 -5.88 7.04 -18.62
N GLY A 165 -4.82 6.67 -19.35
CA GLY A 165 -4.55 5.30 -19.73
C GLY A 165 -4.30 4.40 -18.52
N ALA A 166 -4.55 3.10 -18.66
CA ALA A 166 -4.19 2.14 -17.61
C ALA A 166 -2.66 2.09 -17.44
N PRO A 167 -2.16 1.83 -16.22
CA PRO A 167 -0.74 1.60 -16.00
C PRO A 167 -0.28 0.33 -16.74
N ARG A 168 1.03 0.23 -16.98
CA ARG A 168 1.65 -0.96 -17.61
C ARG A 168 1.45 -2.23 -16.79
N SER A 169 1.46 -2.09 -15.47
CA SER A 169 1.21 -3.17 -14.51
C SER A 169 0.31 -2.64 -13.40
N TRP A 170 -0.54 -3.51 -12.86
CA TRP A 170 -1.33 -3.24 -11.66
C TRP A 170 -0.66 -3.77 -10.39
N GLN A 171 0.50 -4.41 -10.53
CA GLN A 171 1.32 -4.77 -9.38
C GLN A 171 2.00 -3.50 -8.88
N PRO A 172 1.82 -3.12 -7.59
CA PRO A 172 2.54 -2.01 -7.01
C PRO A 172 4.04 -2.24 -7.11
N THR A 173 4.76 -1.23 -7.56
CA THR A 173 6.22 -1.23 -7.60
C THR A 173 6.72 0.08 -6.99
N LEU A 174 7.73 -0.01 -6.14
CA LEU A 174 8.42 1.15 -5.59
C LEU A 174 9.91 1.03 -5.89
N GLU A 175 10.38 1.88 -6.79
CA GLU A 175 11.80 1.98 -7.08
C GLU A 175 12.48 2.89 -6.06
N LEU A 176 13.55 2.39 -5.44
CA LEU A 176 14.35 3.16 -4.51
C LEU A 176 15.60 3.69 -5.21
N PRO A 177 15.93 4.99 -5.05
CA PRO A 177 17.23 5.54 -5.40
C PRO A 177 18.39 4.77 -4.75
N GLU A 178 19.53 4.71 -5.43
CA GLU A 178 20.68 3.89 -5.00
C GLU A 178 21.31 4.37 -3.69
N ASP A 179 21.32 5.69 -3.47
CA ASP A 179 21.74 6.31 -2.22
C ASP A 179 20.83 5.90 -1.06
N LEU A 180 19.51 5.87 -1.28
CA LEU A 180 18.54 5.43 -0.29
C LEU A 180 18.68 3.92 0.00
N ARG A 181 18.89 3.08 -1.03
CA ARG A 181 19.21 1.65 -0.84
C ARG A 181 20.46 1.45 0.01
N SER A 182 21.53 2.20 -0.27
CA SER A 182 22.78 2.17 0.48
C SER A 182 22.58 2.58 1.95
N GLN A 183 21.73 3.57 2.21
CA GLN A 183 21.36 3.96 3.58
C GLN A 183 20.61 2.83 4.29
N GLY A 184 19.65 2.17 3.61
CA GLY A 184 18.94 1.00 4.11
C GLY A 184 19.88 -0.13 4.54
N GLN A 185 20.91 -0.41 3.74
CA GLN A 185 21.96 -1.37 4.09
C GLN A 185 22.73 -0.94 5.35
N ALA A 186 23.13 0.33 5.45
CA ALA A 186 23.81 0.85 6.64
C ALA A 186 22.94 0.78 7.91
N TYR A 187 21.62 0.98 7.80
CA TYR A 187 20.69 0.78 8.90
C TYR A 187 20.61 -0.68 9.35
N LEU A 188 20.64 -1.62 8.40
CA LEU A 188 20.66 -3.04 8.69
C LEU A 188 21.96 -3.48 9.37
N GLU A 189 23.10 -2.93 8.97
CA GLU A 189 24.41 -3.20 9.57
C GLU A 189 24.49 -2.73 11.04
N ARG A 190 23.82 -1.61 11.38
CA ARG A 190 23.70 -1.14 12.77
C ARG A 190 22.96 -2.12 13.68
N ALA A 191 22.20 -3.05 13.11
CA ALA A 191 21.51 -4.10 13.85
C ALA A 191 22.46 -5.17 14.42
N GLN A 192 23.78 -5.07 14.15
CA GLN A 192 24.84 -5.95 14.67
C GLN A 192 24.59 -7.44 14.39
N LEU A 193 23.92 -7.72 13.28
CA LEU A 193 23.77 -9.07 12.78
C LEU A 193 25.14 -9.55 12.24
N PRO A 194 25.43 -10.87 12.29
CA PRO A 194 26.62 -11.43 11.65
C PRO A 194 26.77 -10.97 10.20
N ALA A 195 28.01 -10.69 9.80
CA ALA A 195 28.34 -10.42 8.41
C ALA A 195 27.87 -11.57 7.49
N ASP A 196 27.49 -11.22 6.26
CA ASP A 196 27.07 -12.15 5.20
C ASP A 196 25.84 -13.02 5.54
N CYS A 197 25.04 -12.62 6.56
CA CYS A 197 23.80 -13.31 6.85
C CYS A 197 22.65 -12.81 5.96
N ARG A 198 21.77 -13.74 5.58
CA ARG A 198 20.50 -13.44 4.94
C ARG A 198 19.51 -13.00 6.01
N VAL A 199 18.95 -11.80 5.84
CA VAL A 199 18.01 -11.26 6.83
C VAL A 199 16.57 -11.61 6.48
N VAL A 200 15.84 -12.18 7.44
CA VAL A 200 14.39 -12.35 7.41
C VAL A 200 13.75 -11.25 8.26
N GLY A 201 12.96 -10.39 7.64
CA GLY A 201 12.19 -9.37 8.34
C GLY A 201 10.96 -9.99 9.03
N LEU A 202 10.73 -9.65 10.30
CA LEU A 202 9.54 -10.06 11.05
C LEU A 202 8.68 -8.84 11.36
N VAL A 203 7.41 -8.88 10.98
CA VAL A 203 6.43 -7.81 11.21
C VAL A 203 5.28 -8.33 12.08
N PRO A 204 5.42 -8.32 13.41
CA PRO A 204 4.39 -8.81 14.32
C PRO A 204 3.25 -7.80 14.56
N GLY A 205 3.35 -6.58 14.00
CA GLY A 205 2.35 -5.50 14.05
C GLY A 205 1.22 -5.64 13.02
N GLY A 206 0.67 -4.53 12.52
CA GLY A 206 -0.20 -4.43 11.36
C GLY A 206 -1.72 -4.50 11.58
N GLU A 207 -2.18 -5.63 12.09
CA GLU A 207 -3.62 -5.93 12.12
C GLU A 207 -4.27 -5.30 13.35
N ARG A 208 -5.31 -4.46 13.18
CA ARG A 208 -5.94 -3.73 14.30
C ARG A 208 -6.64 -4.65 15.29
N ARG A 209 -7.14 -5.81 14.84
CA ARG A 209 -7.81 -6.79 15.68
C ARG A 209 -6.80 -7.75 16.27
N LEU A 210 -6.52 -7.64 17.58
CA LEU A 210 -5.55 -8.50 18.26
C LEU A 210 -5.83 -10.01 18.06
N SER A 211 -7.10 -10.42 17.98
CA SER A 211 -7.50 -11.82 17.72
C SER A 211 -7.15 -12.31 16.31
N HIS A 212 -6.84 -11.41 15.39
CA HIS A 212 -6.40 -11.68 14.03
C HIS A 212 -4.88 -11.54 13.87
N ARG A 213 -4.13 -11.31 14.95
CA ARG A 213 -2.66 -11.34 14.89
C ARG A 213 -2.16 -12.75 15.17
N TRP A 214 -1.10 -13.14 14.48
CA TRP A 214 -0.25 -14.23 14.95
C TRP A 214 0.45 -13.76 16.24
N PRO A 215 0.43 -14.54 17.33
CA PRO A 215 0.96 -14.10 18.62
C PRO A 215 2.46 -13.80 18.53
N TRP A 216 2.93 -12.80 19.29
CA TRP A 216 4.35 -12.45 19.32
C TRP A 216 5.21 -13.64 19.80
N GLN A 217 4.69 -14.50 20.68
CA GLN A 217 5.36 -15.74 21.10
C GLN A 217 5.65 -16.67 19.92
N SER A 218 4.74 -16.69 18.93
CA SER A 218 4.91 -17.51 17.74
C SER A 218 5.98 -16.90 16.81
N PHE A 219 6.05 -15.57 16.71
CA PHE A 219 7.16 -14.89 16.02
C PHE A 219 8.52 -15.13 16.72
N ALA A 220 8.57 -15.09 18.06
CA ALA A 220 9.78 -15.40 18.82
C ALA A 220 10.24 -16.84 18.59
N ALA A 221 9.31 -17.80 18.63
CA ALA A 221 9.58 -19.20 18.32
C ALA A 221 10.05 -19.40 16.86
N LEU A 222 9.47 -18.66 15.90
CA LEU A 222 9.90 -18.68 14.51
C LEU A 222 11.35 -18.18 14.36
N ALA A 223 11.68 -17.04 14.97
CA ALA A 223 13.04 -16.50 14.93
C ALA A 223 14.09 -17.47 15.50
N GLN A 224 13.75 -18.13 16.62
CA GLN A 224 14.58 -19.17 17.23
C GLN A 224 14.71 -20.41 16.34
N ALA A 225 13.65 -20.80 15.63
CA ALA A 225 13.67 -21.94 14.73
C ALA A 225 14.49 -21.65 13.46
N LEU A 226 14.29 -20.50 12.81
CA LEU A 226 15.07 -20.04 11.65
C LEU A 226 16.57 -20.01 11.97
N ARG A 227 16.96 -19.40 13.10
CA ARG A 227 18.36 -19.34 13.54
C ARG A 227 18.98 -20.72 13.76
N ARG A 228 18.21 -21.70 14.23
CA ARG A 228 18.69 -23.07 14.50
C ARG A 228 18.78 -23.92 13.25
N ARG A 229 17.80 -23.80 12.34
CA ARG A 229 17.73 -24.63 11.14
C ARG A 229 18.58 -24.13 9.99
N ILE A 230 18.74 -22.81 9.85
CA ILE A 230 19.42 -22.21 8.69
C ILE A 230 20.62 -21.38 9.19
N PRO A 231 21.86 -21.92 9.15
CA PRO A 231 23.03 -21.31 9.79
C PRO A 231 23.33 -19.87 9.38
N ASN A 232 23.04 -19.49 8.14
CA ASN A 232 23.30 -18.16 7.57
C ASN A 232 22.08 -17.23 7.55
N VAL A 233 20.96 -17.59 8.20
CA VAL A 233 19.77 -16.73 8.28
C VAL A 233 19.63 -16.08 9.65
N ARG A 234 19.35 -14.78 9.68
CA ARG A 234 19.06 -14.04 10.90
C ARG A 234 17.76 -13.28 10.75
N SER A 235 17.10 -13.01 11.87
CA SER A 235 15.85 -12.27 11.87
C SER A 235 16.08 -10.83 12.34
N SER A 236 15.31 -9.90 11.80
CA SER A 236 15.19 -8.52 12.31
C SER A 236 13.72 -8.14 12.39
N LEU A 237 13.33 -7.40 13.42
CA LEU A 237 11.95 -6.95 13.61
C LEU A 237 11.76 -5.59 12.94
N PHE A 238 10.72 -5.46 12.12
CA PHE A 238 10.33 -4.20 11.50
C PHE A 238 9.04 -3.72 12.12
N ALA A 239 9.06 -2.48 12.64
CA ALA A 239 7.88 -1.86 13.24
C ALA A 239 7.89 -0.34 13.04
N SER A 240 6.70 0.23 12.87
CA SER A 240 6.51 1.67 13.01
C SER A 240 6.42 2.06 14.48
N ALA A 241 6.56 3.36 14.78
CA ALA A 241 6.41 3.89 16.13
C ALA A 241 5.05 3.52 16.78
N THR A 242 3.98 3.40 16.00
CA THR A 242 2.63 3.05 16.50
C THR A 242 2.43 1.55 16.72
N GLU A 243 3.35 0.71 16.23
CA GLU A 243 3.25 -0.76 16.28
C GLU A 243 4.47 -1.42 16.96
N LEU A 244 5.17 -0.65 17.79
CA LEU A 244 6.41 -1.07 18.45
C LEU A 244 6.19 -2.14 19.52
N TRP A 245 5.06 -2.12 20.22
CA TRP A 245 4.80 -3.04 21.34
C TRP A 245 5.00 -4.53 21.01
N PRO A 246 4.38 -5.11 19.96
CA PRO A 246 4.59 -6.51 19.64
C PRO A 246 6.04 -6.82 19.22
N ALA A 247 6.73 -5.90 18.53
CA ALA A 247 8.14 -6.08 18.19
C ALA A 247 9.02 -6.14 19.44
N VAL A 248 8.82 -5.22 20.40
CA VAL A 248 9.56 -5.25 21.68
C VAL A 248 9.30 -6.54 22.45
N ARG A 249 8.09 -7.11 22.40
CA ARG A 249 7.81 -8.41 23.03
C ARG A 249 8.61 -9.54 22.40
N VAL A 250 8.69 -9.61 21.07
CA VAL A 250 9.54 -10.60 20.39
C VAL A 250 11.01 -10.39 20.72
N HIS A 251 11.48 -9.14 20.75
CA HIS A 251 12.86 -8.80 21.11
C HIS A 251 13.22 -9.32 22.51
N GLU A 252 12.39 -9.09 23.52
CA GLU A 252 12.64 -9.58 24.88
C GLU A 252 12.53 -11.10 24.98
N GLU A 253 11.53 -11.73 24.36
CA GLU A 253 11.35 -13.20 24.39
C GLU A 253 12.46 -13.97 23.66
N THR A 254 13.14 -13.32 22.72
CA THR A 254 14.32 -13.86 22.05
C THR A 254 15.62 -13.53 22.78
N ALA A 255 15.58 -13.12 24.06
CA ALA A 255 16.76 -12.68 24.79
C ALA A 255 17.59 -11.64 24.01
N ARG A 256 16.89 -10.79 23.25
CA ARG A 256 17.40 -9.62 22.51
C ARG A 256 18.32 -9.93 21.33
N PHE A 257 18.41 -11.20 20.87
CA PHE A 257 19.20 -11.50 19.68
C PHE A 257 18.52 -11.09 18.36
N VAL A 258 17.24 -10.75 18.39
CA VAL A 258 16.50 -10.23 17.22
C VAL A 258 16.35 -8.71 17.39
N PRO A 259 17.13 -7.89 16.66
CA PRO A 259 17.08 -6.43 16.78
C PRO A 259 15.74 -5.86 16.29
N VAL A 260 15.39 -4.65 16.75
CA VAL A 260 14.21 -3.91 16.28
C VAL A 260 14.67 -2.73 15.43
N LEU A 261 14.12 -2.62 14.22
CA LEU A 261 14.37 -1.57 13.25
C LEU A 261 13.07 -0.83 12.92
N GLY A 262 13.18 0.47 12.62
CA GLY A 262 12.07 1.30 12.15
C GLY A 262 11.56 2.42 13.07
N PRO A 263 11.58 2.32 14.41
CA PRO A 263 11.01 3.39 15.27
C PRO A 263 11.60 4.79 15.05
N ASP A 264 12.89 4.84 14.72
CA ASP A 264 13.63 6.09 14.49
C ASP A 264 13.85 6.41 13.01
N LEU A 265 13.24 5.63 12.11
CA LEU A 265 13.35 5.80 10.65
C LEU A 265 12.10 6.47 10.10
N ASP A 266 12.27 7.33 9.10
CA ASP A 266 11.14 7.70 8.28
C ASP A 266 10.67 6.53 7.39
N LEU A 267 9.53 6.69 6.71
CA LEU A 267 8.97 5.60 5.93
C LEU A 267 9.82 5.22 4.70
N ALA A 268 10.56 6.16 4.11
CA ALA A 268 11.44 5.88 2.97
C ALA A 268 12.69 5.11 3.42
N GLU A 269 13.29 5.51 4.54
CA GLU A 269 14.39 4.79 5.18
C GLU A 269 13.98 3.40 5.66
N LEU A 270 12.77 3.28 6.22
CA LEU A 270 12.18 2.00 6.59
C LEU A 270 11.96 1.11 5.37
N ALA A 271 11.44 1.66 4.27
CA ALA A 271 11.30 0.96 2.99
C ALA A 271 12.67 0.47 2.49
N ALA A 272 13.69 1.33 2.55
CA ALA A 272 15.04 0.98 2.12
C ALA A 272 15.67 -0.14 2.95
N THR A 273 15.49 -0.09 4.27
CA THR A 273 15.98 -1.11 5.20
C THR A 273 15.23 -2.42 5.01
N LEU A 274 13.90 -2.35 4.80
CA LEU A 274 13.05 -3.51 4.52
C LEU A 274 13.39 -4.15 3.17
N GLY A 275 13.76 -3.34 2.18
CA GLY A 275 14.22 -3.77 0.85
C GLY A 275 15.49 -4.63 0.85
N GLN A 276 16.27 -4.59 1.94
CA GLN A 276 17.47 -5.44 2.10
C GLN A 276 17.15 -6.85 2.63
N ALA A 277 15.91 -7.10 3.07
CA ALA A 277 15.51 -8.40 3.55
C ALA A 277 15.40 -9.40 2.39
N ARG A 278 15.68 -10.68 2.67
CA ARG A 278 15.49 -11.80 1.73
C ARG A 278 14.08 -12.37 1.76
N LEU A 279 13.39 -12.18 2.87
CA LEU A 279 12.01 -12.58 3.08
C LEU A 279 11.44 -11.72 4.22
N VAL A 280 10.18 -11.32 4.11
CA VAL A 280 9.45 -10.66 5.21
C VAL A 280 8.27 -11.54 5.62
N VAL A 281 8.16 -11.85 6.91
CA VAL A 281 7.06 -12.64 7.48
C VAL A 281 6.29 -11.78 8.47
N GLY A 282 4.97 -11.68 8.34
CA GLY A 282 4.22 -10.83 9.24
C GLY A 282 2.71 -10.95 9.12
N ASN A 283 2.01 -10.32 10.05
CA ASN A 283 0.55 -10.19 9.94
C ASN A 283 0.18 -9.28 8.77
N ASP A 284 -1.06 -9.37 8.29
CA ASP A 284 -1.61 -8.44 7.29
C ASP A 284 -1.42 -6.98 7.70
N SER A 285 -0.49 -6.29 7.01
CA SER A 285 -0.05 -4.94 7.33
C SER A 285 0.47 -4.21 6.10
N GLY A 286 0.46 -2.88 6.15
CA GLY A 286 1.02 -2.06 5.07
C GLY A 286 2.52 -2.25 4.87
N LEU A 287 3.27 -2.74 5.86
CA LEU A 287 4.69 -3.07 5.67
C LEU A 287 4.90 -4.32 4.80
N LEU A 288 3.95 -5.27 4.82
CA LEU A 288 4.03 -6.44 3.93
C LEU A 288 3.68 -6.05 2.50
N ASP A 289 2.67 -5.20 2.30
CA ASP A 289 2.38 -4.65 0.97
C ASP A 289 3.60 -3.85 0.45
N LEU A 290 4.25 -3.07 1.32
CA LEU A 290 5.46 -2.30 0.99
C LEU A 290 6.65 -3.21 0.62
N ALA A 291 6.92 -4.27 1.40
CA ALA A 291 7.95 -5.25 1.07
C ALA A 291 7.74 -5.83 -0.32
N ALA A 292 6.50 -6.23 -0.63
CA ALA A 292 6.18 -6.80 -1.92
C ALA A 292 6.29 -5.78 -3.07
N ALA A 293 5.98 -4.50 -2.83
CA ALA A 293 6.18 -3.42 -3.80
C ALA A 293 7.66 -3.14 -4.09
N LEU A 294 8.54 -3.44 -3.13
CA LEU A 294 10.00 -3.37 -3.28
C LEU A 294 10.60 -4.62 -3.96
N GLY A 295 9.77 -5.61 -4.29
CA GLY A 295 10.23 -6.89 -4.86
C GLY A 295 10.76 -7.88 -3.82
N VAL A 296 10.55 -7.63 -2.52
CA VAL A 296 10.94 -8.57 -1.46
C VAL A 296 9.86 -9.63 -1.27
N PRO A 297 10.22 -10.94 -1.26
CA PRO A 297 9.29 -12.01 -0.89
C PRO A 297 8.61 -11.74 0.45
N ALA A 298 7.28 -11.89 0.50
CA ALA A 298 6.47 -11.59 1.68
C ALA A 298 5.54 -12.76 2.05
N LEU A 299 5.64 -13.26 3.28
CA LEU A 299 4.73 -14.25 3.85
C LEU A 299 3.73 -13.55 4.77
N VAL A 300 2.51 -13.38 4.27
CA VAL A 300 1.41 -12.68 4.95
C VAL A 300 0.57 -13.67 5.76
N LEU A 301 0.45 -13.41 7.05
CA LEU A 301 -0.37 -14.18 7.97
C LEU A 301 -1.70 -13.46 8.19
N THR A 302 -2.82 -14.08 7.83
CA THR A 302 -4.16 -13.48 7.97
C THR A 302 -5.20 -14.43 8.55
N SER A 303 -6.13 -13.86 9.32
CA SER A 303 -7.21 -14.61 9.97
C SER A 303 -8.45 -14.71 9.07
N LEU A 304 -9.07 -15.90 9.03
CA LEU A 304 -10.36 -16.11 8.39
C LEU A 304 -11.49 -15.51 9.24
N THR A 305 -11.62 -14.19 9.16
CA THR A 305 -12.79 -13.44 9.64
C THR A 305 -13.13 -12.29 8.70
N ALA A 306 -12.36 -12.11 7.63
CA ALA A 306 -12.68 -11.21 6.52
C ALA A 306 -13.07 -12.01 5.24
N ARG A 307 -14.19 -12.75 5.32
CA ARG A 307 -15.22 -12.78 4.26
C ARG A 307 -15.07 -13.63 2.97
N LEU A 308 -14.44 -14.81 3.00
CA LEU A 308 -14.70 -15.84 1.97
C LEU A 308 -14.76 -17.25 2.58
N ASP A 309 -15.80 -17.97 2.13
CA ASP A 309 -16.20 -19.38 2.26
C ASP A 309 -15.76 -20.26 3.46
N PRO A 310 -16.69 -20.96 4.17
CA PRO A 310 -16.38 -21.88 5.27
C PRO A 310 -15.76 -23.22 4.85
N LEU A 311 -15.47 -23.42 3.56
CA LEU A 311 -15.15 -24.75 2.99
C LEU A 311 -13.77 -24.85 2.33
N SER A 312 -12.79 -24.01 2.67
CA SER A 312 -11.39 -24.27 2.30
C SER A 312 -10.57 -24.64 3.53
N GLY A 313 -10.16 -25.91 3.53
CA GLY A 313 -9.11 -26.41 4.41
C GLY A 313 -7.80 -25.64 4.20
N GLN A 314 -6.86 -25.93 5.08
CA GLN A 314 -5.53 -25.35 5.11
C GLN A 314 -4.89 -25.30 3.71
N GLU A 315 -4.74 -24.11 3.14
CA GLU A 315 -3.98 -23.93 1.91
C GLU A 315 -3.04 -22.74 2.08
N VAL A 316 -1.75 -22.98 1.85
CA VAL A 316 -0.81 -21.95 1.39
C VAL A 316 -1.27 -21.64 -0.02
N LEU A 317 -2.07 -20.60 -0.18
CA LEU A 317 -2.44 -20.15 -1.52
C LEU A 317 -1.21 -19.50 -2.15
N ARG A 318 -0.49 -20.28 -2.96
CA ARG A 318 0.34 -19.72 -4.04
C ARG A 318 -0.63 -19.16 -5.08
N GLY A 319 -0.90 -17.87 -5.00
CA GLY A 319 -1.45 -17.14 -6.15
C GLY A 319 -2.58 -16.15 -5.87
N ARG A 320 -2.51 -15.06 -6.63
CA ARG A 320 -3.62 -14.25 -7.18
C ARG A 320 -4.71 -13.83 -6.18
N SER A 321 -4.33 -13.07 -5.16
CA SER A 321 -5.17 -11.90 -4.82
C SER A 321 -4.86 -10.77 -5.80
N PRO A 322 -5.74 -9.75 -6.00
CA PRO A 322 -5.36 -8.55 -6.72
C PRO A 322 -4.34 -7.77 -5.88
N GLY A 323 -3.08 -8.21 -5.93
CA GLY A 323 -1.95 -7.81 -5.10
C GLY A 323 -0.69 -8.61 -5.51
N PRO A 324 0.51 -8.12 -5.16
CA PRO A 324 1.78 -8.49 -5.81
C PRO A 324 2.13 -9.98 -5.73
N VAL A 325 2.81 -10.47 -6.77
CA VAL A 325 3.12 -11.89 -7.08
C VAL A 325 3.98 -12.59 -6.02
N LEU A 326 4.55 -11.84 -5.07
CA LEU A 326 5.47 -12.32 -4.04
C LEU A 326 4.84 -12.43 -2.64
N SER A 327 3.51 -12.42 -2.53
CA SER A 327 2.82 -12.59 -1.25
C SER A 327 2.22 -14.00 -1.08
N TRP A 328 2.70 -14.78 -0.12
CA TRP A 328 2.08 -16.05 0.28
C TRP A 328 1.15 -15.80 1.46
N VAL A 329 -0.09 -16.27 1.37
CA VAL A 329 -1.10 -15.97 2.39
C VAL A 329 -1.41 -17.22 3.19
N PHE A 330 -1.01 -17.24 4.46
CA PHE A 330 -1.48 -18.23 5.42
C PHE A 330 -2.85 -17.83 5.96
N ARG A 331 -3.81 -18.74 5.83
CA ARG A 331 -5.19 -18.54 6.28
C ARG A 331 -5.51 -19.49 7.42
N ARG A 332 -5.80 -18.95 8.61
CA ARG A 332 -6.30 -19.74 9.75
C ARG A 332 -7.09 -18.88 10.72
N SER A 333 -8.16 -19.41 11.30
CA SER A 333 -8.90 -18.75 12.37
C SER A 333 -9.04 -19.69 13.57
N PRO A 334 -8.63 -19.27 14.79
CA PRO A 334 -7.83 -18.07 15.07
C PRO A 334 -6.38 -18.24 14.56
N LEU A 335 -5.73 -17.14 14.18
CA LEU A 335 -4.32 -17.18 13.76
C LEU A 335 -3.40 -17.72 14.85
N ALA A 336 -3.75 -17.55 16.13
CA ALA A 336 -3.04 -18.15 17.26
C ALA A 336 -2.88 -19.67 17.19
N SER A 337 -3.71 -20.36 16.40
CA SER A 337 -3.59 -21.81 16.19
C SER A 337 -2.66 -22.21 15.04
N LEU A 338 -2.12 -21.24 14.28
CA LEU A 338 -1.18 -21.50 13.18
C LEU A 338 0.17 -21.97 13.76
N PRO A 339 0.60 -23.23 13.48
CA PRO A 339 1.84 -23.76 14.03
C PRO A 339 3.05 -23.04 13.43
N VAL A 340 4.02 -22.76 14.29
CA VAL A 340 5.33 -22.19 13.91
C VAL A 340 6.01 -23.04 12.85
N GLU A 341 5.93 -24.36 12.96
CA GLU A 341 6.54 -25.30 12.01
C GLU A 341 6.05 -25.07 10.57
N LYS A 342 4.75 -24.80 10.36
CA LYS A 342 4.22 -24.55 9.01
C LYS A 342 4.76 -23.25 8.41
N VAL A 343 4.87 -22.22 9.23
CA VAL A 343 5.43 -20.92 8.82
C VAL A 343 6.92 -21.05 8.53
N LEU A 344 7.63 -21.85 9.33
CA LEU A 344 9.04 -22.18 9.15
C LEU A 344 9.30 -22.93 7.83
N GLU A 345 8.59 -24.03 7.58
CA GLU A 345 8.70 -24.81 6.33
C GLU A 345 8.45 -23.93 5.10
N SER A 346 7.44 -23.05 5.17
CA SER A 346 7.19 -22.11 4.07
C SER A 346 8.31 -21.07 3.95
N SER A 347 8.82 -20.55 5.06
CA SER A 347 9.94 -19.60 5.02
C SER A 347 11.20 -20.24 4.41
N GLU A 348 11.47 -21.50 4.72
CA GLU A 348 12.56 -22.30 4.14
C GLU A 348 12.42 -22.41 2.62
N ASN A 349 11.26 -22.89 2.15
CA ASN A 349 11.00 -23.04 0.72
C ASN A 349 11.16 -21.72 -0.05
N LEU A 350 10.71 -20.60 0.52
CA LEU A 350 10.83 -19.29 -0.13
C LEU A 350 12.26 -18.81 -0.21
N LEU A 351 13.03 -18.96 0.88
CA LEU A 351 14.44 -18.60 0.90
C LEU A 351 15.27 -19.43 -0.09
N GLU A 352 14.90 -20.70 -0.30
CA GLU A 352 15.53 -21.56 -1.30
C GLU A 352 15.19 -21.11 -2.73
N GLU A 353 13.92 -20.83 -3.02
CA GLU A 353 13.47 -20.36 -4.34
C GLU A 353 14.17 -19.04 -4.75
N THR A 354 14.28 -18.08 -3.83
CA THR A 354 14.93 -16.79 -4.12
C THR A 354 16.45 -16.96 -4.34
N SER A 355 17.08 -17.95 -3.70
CA SER A 355 18.52 -18.21 -3.87
C SER A 355 18.83 -18.78 -5.26
N LEU A 356 17.92 -19.57 -5.84
CA LEU A 356 18.09 -20.17 -7.17
C LEU A 356 17.89 -19.15 -8.31
N GLU A 357 17.07 -18.12 -8.10
CA GLU A 357 16.86 -17.03 -9.08
C GLU A 357 18.05 -16.06 -9.18
N GLU A 358 18.93 -16.02 -8.17
CA GLU A 358 20.14 -15.18 -8.17
C GLU A 358 21.35 -15.84 -8.85
N GLU A 359 21.35 -17.16 -8.97
CA GLU A 359 22.45 -17.94 -9.55
C GLU A 359 22.27 -18.23 -11.05
N GLY A 360 21.09 -17.99 -11.63
CA GLY A 360 20.74 -18.23 -13.04
C GLY A 360 20.60 -16.96 -13.85
#